data_AF-A0A0K2TNC2-F1
#
_entry.id   AF-A0A0K2TNC2-F1
#
_cell.length_a   1.000
_cell.length_b   1.000
_cell.length_c   1.000
_cell.angle_alpha   90.00
_cell.angle_beta   90.00
_cell.angle_gamma   90.00
#
_symmetry.space_group_name_H-M   'P 1'
#
loop_
_entity.id
_entity.type
_entity.pdbx_description
1 polymer ?
#
loop_
_entity_poly.entity_id
_entity_poly.type
_entity_poly.pdbx_seq_one_letter_code
_entity_poly.pdbx_strand_id
1 'polypeptide(L)'
;MVDAVLSLPYNVQVYNVFVLRGNVAVLRCSVSEPMRSRVNVVAWWKEDTLSSTSPVEVHSGGRYLLTSLGDLHIRDVSSADGHMKYKCQIRDIVTGRTQYSSSGHVIV
;
A
#
# COMPACT_ATOMS: atom_id res chain seq x y z
N MET A 1 -14.62 -9.10 -33.42
CA MET A 1 -15.01 -9.57 -32.08
C MET A 1 -14.38 -8.59 -31.11
N VAL A 2 -15.18 -7.79 -30.41
CA VAL A 2 -14.66 -6.88 -29.37
C VAL A 2 -14.76 -7.65 -28.06
N ASP A 3 -13.63 -8.10 -27.53
CA ASP A 3 -13.60 -8.68 -26.18
C ASP A 3 -13.90 -7.56 -25.19
N ALA A 4 -15.14 -7.52 -24.69
CA ALA A 4 -15.54 -6.63 -23.62
C ALA A 4 -14.88 -7.10 -22.33
N VAL A 5 -13.72 -6.54 -22.01
CA VAL A 5 -13.05 -6.79 -20.73
C VAL A 5 -13.91 -6.21 -19.62
N LEU A 6 -14.57 -7.08 -18.85
CA LEU A 6 -15.32 -6.73 -17.66
C LEU A 6 -14.40 -6.05 -16.65
N SER A 7 -14.47 -4.72 -16.55
CA SER A 7 -13.72 -3.95 -15.56
C SER A 7 -14.45 -3.96 -14.22
N LEU A 8 -14.41 -5.09 -13.51
CA LEU A 8 -14.88 -5.14 -12.13
C LEU A 8 -13.96 -4.22 -11.28
N PRO A 9 -14.49 -3.32 -10.45
CA PRO A 9 -13.65 -2.46 -9.61
C PRO A 9 -12.80 -3.34 -8.68
N TYR A 10 -11.47 -3.26 -8.82
CA TYR A 10 -10.55 -3.97 -7.91
C TYR A 10 -10.73 -3.38 -6.51
N ASN A 11 -11.18 -4.20 -5.56
CA ASN A 11 -11.20 -3.79 -4.16
C ASN A 11 -9.82 -4.11 -3.56
N VAL A 12 -8.91 -3.15 -3.66
CA VAL A 12 -7.56 -3.26 -3.09
C VAL A 12 -7.52 -2.51 -1.77
N GLN A 13 -7.11 -3.19 -0.70
CA GLN A 13 -7.17 -2.66 0.65
C GLN A 13 -5.83 -2.78 1.37
N VAL A 14 -5.45 -1.72 2.09
CA VAL A 14 -4.40 -1.79 3.10
C VAL A 14 -5.08 -1.77 4.46
N TYR A 15 -4.86 -2.82 5.26
CA TYR A 15 -5.42 -2.90 6.61
C TYR A 15 -4.55 -2.18 7.63
N ASN A 16 -5.18 -1.77 8.73
CA ASN A 16 -4.44 -1.26 9.87
C ASN A 16 -3.67 -2.39 10.55
N VAL A 17 -2.49 -2.08 11.07
CA VAL A 17 -1.64 -3.05 11.77
C VAL A 17 -1.28 -2.54 13.15
N PHE A 18 -1.36 -3.40 14.15
CA PHE A 18 -1.01 -3.08 15.53
C PHE A 18 0.44 -3.48 15.78
N VAL A 19 1.28 -2.53 16.19
CA VAL A 19 2.71 -2.75 16.33
C VAL A 19 3.23 -1.98 17.53
N LEU A 20 3.90 -2.68 18.46
CA LEU A 20 4.53 -2.02 19.59
C LEU A 20 5.68 -1.12 19.12
N ARG A 21 5.85 0.02 19.80
CA ARG A 21 6.95 0.96 19.54
C ARG A 21 8.31 0.26 19.49
N GLY A 22 9.15 0.64 18.53
CA GLY A 22 10.49 0.10 18.30
C GLY A 22 10.51 -1.17 17.43
N ASN A 23 9.37 -1.84 17.22
CA ASN A 23 9.29 -2.99 16.33
C ASN A 23 9.15 -2.56 14.85
N VAL A 24 9.03 -3.56 13.99
CA VAL A 24 8.82 -3.39 12.55
C VAL A 24 7.34 -3.55 12.22
N ALA A 25 6.74 -2.56 11.56
CA ALA A 25 5.42 -2.71 10.96
C ALA A 25 5.54 -3.28 9.54
N VAL A 26 4.63 -4.18 9.18
CA VAL A 26 4.54 -4.73 7.83
C VAL A 26 3.15 -4.42 7.29
N LEU A 27 3.09 -3.55 6.29
CA LEU A 27 1.87 -3.21 5.57
C LEU A 27 1.81 -4.01 4.27
N ARG A 28 0.63 -4.56 3.99
CA ARG A 28 0.38 -5.39 2.81
C ARG A 28 -0.77 -4.84 1.99
N CYS A 29 -0.61 -4.96 0.68
CA CYS A 29 -1.66 -4.66 -0.28
C CYS A 29 -2.57 -5.89 -0.42
N SER A 30 -3.72 -5.89 0.26
CA SER A 30 -4.70 -6.99 0.19
C SER A 30 -5.47 -6.89 -1.12
N VAL A 31 -5.30 -7.90 -1.97
CA VAL A 31 -6.00 -8.09 -3.24
C VAL A 31 -6.82 -9.38 -3.14
N SER A 32 -8.02 -9.38 -3.70
CA SER A 32 -8.86 -10.58 -3.77
C SER A 32 -8.19 -11.70 -4.55
N GLU A 33 -8.37 -12.95 -4.11
CA GLU A 33 -7.69 -14.13 -4.67
C GLU A 33 -7.73 -14.24 -6.21
N PRO A 34 -8.88 -14.04 -6.89
CA PRO A 34 -8.95 -14.14 -8.35
C PRO A 34 -8.11 -13.10 -9.08
N MET A 35 -7.75 -12.01 -8.41
CA MET A 35 -7.04 -10.87 -8.98
C MET A 35 -5.57 -10.83 -8.58
N ARG A 36 -5.13 -11.63 -7.60
CA ARG A 36 -3.74 -11.65 -7.11
C ARG A 36 -2.72 -11.93 -8.23
N SER A 37 -3.01 -12.82 -9.16
CA SER A 37 -2.10 -13.16 -10.27
C SER A 37 -2.03 -12.10 -11.37
N ARG A 38 -2.98 -11.16 -11.40
CA ARG A 38 -3.11 -10.12 -12.43
C ARG A 38 -2.60 -8.76 -11.98
N VAL A 39 -2.21 -8.62 -10.72
CA VAL A 39 -1.97 -7.34 -10.08
C VAL A 39 -0.58 -7.32 -9.47
N ASN A 40 0.21 -6.32 -9.83
CA ASN A 40 1.51 -6.07 -9.22
C ASN A 40 1.47 -4.78 -8.40
N VAL A 41 2.01 -4.81 -7.19
CA VAL A 41 2.28 -3.58 -6.42
C VAL A 41 3.48 -2.89 -7.05
N VAL A 42 3.28 -1.64 -7.51
CA VAL A 42 4.33 -0.88 -8.21
C VAL A 42 4.93 0.24 -7.37
N ALA A 43 4.18 0.75 -6.39
CA ALA A 43 4.66 1.81 -5.49
C ALA A 43 3.86 1.83 -4.18
N TRP A 44 4.41 2.51 -3.18
CA TRP A 44 3.72 2.85 -1.94
C TRP A 44 3.73 4.35 -1.73
N TRP A 45 2.63 4.86 -1.18
CA TRP A 45 2.42 6.28 -0.94
C TRP A 45 2.04 6.49 0.51
N LYS A 46 2.54 7.58 1.10
CA LYS A 46 2.18 7.99 2.45
C LYS A 46 1.63 9.41 2.45
N GLU A 47 0.75 9.67 3.39
CA GLU A 47 0.13 10.97 3.61
C GLU A 47 0.10 11.25 5.11
N ASP A 48 0.59 12.42 5.51
CA ASP A 48 0.51 12.86 6.89
C ASP A 48 -0.86 13.50 7.15
N THR A 49 -1.61 12.89 8.06
CA THR A 49 -2.96 13.35 8.41
C THR A 49 -2.98 14.66 9.19
N LEU A 50 -1.86 15.07 9.79
CA LEU A 50 -1.77 16.28 10.59
C LEU A 50 -1.33 17.51 9.79
N SER A 51 -0.51 17.33 8.75
CA SER A 51 0.11 18.47 8.03
C SER A 51 -0.58 18.88 6.74
N SER A 52 -1.74 18.29 6.39
CA SER A 52 -2.44 18.52 5.11
C SER A 52 -1.50 18.46 3.89
N THR A 53 -0.42 17.69 3.99
CA THR A 53 0.57 17.56 2.93
C THR A 53 0.05 16.64 1.84
N SER A 54 0.45 16.91 0.60
CA SER A 54 0.12 16.02 -0.50
C SER A 54 0.75 14.63 -0.28
N PRO A 55 0.10 13.55 -0.72
CA PRO A 55 0.68 12.21 -0.66
C PRO A 55 2.06 12.16 -1.32
N VAL A 56 3.00 11.50 -0.68
CA VAL A 56 4.39 11.35 -1.14
C VAL A 56 4.71 9.88 -1.36
N GLU A 57 5.42 9.59 -2.45
CA GLU A 57 5.91 8.25 -2.74
C GLU A 57 6.98 7.81 -1.72
N VAL A 58 6.79 6.62 -1.16
CA VAL A 58 7.71 5.97 -0.23
C VAL A 58 8.75 5.24 -1.05
N HIS A 59 10.01 5.62 -0.87
CA HIS A 59 11.15 4.95 -1.49
C HIS A 59 11.84 4.05 -0.47
N SER A 60 12.38 2.92 -0.92
CA SER A 60 13.25 2.09 -0.07
C SER A 60 14.48 2.88 0.37
N GLY A 61 14.75 2.88 1.67
CA GLY A 61 15.84 3.64 2.27
C GLY A 61 15.50 4.14 3.67
N GLY A 62 16.53 4.41 4.47
CA GLY A 62 16.35 4.82 5.86
C GLY A 62 15.52 3.79 6.64
N ARG A 63 14.37 4.20 7.20
CA ARG A 63 13.48 3.30 7.97
C ARG A 63 12.54 2.45 7.11
N TYR A 64 12.36 2.77 5.83
CA TYR A 64 11.43 2.09 4.93
C TYR A 64 12.14 1.03 4.09
N LEU A 65 11.49 -0.12 3.92
CA LEU A 65 11.95 -1.20 3.04
C LEU A 65 10.77 -1.74 2.24
N LEU A 66 10.82 -1.58 0.92
CA LEU A 66 9.90 -2.22 -0.01
C LEU A 66 10.45 -3.60 -0.39
N THR A 67 9.64 -4.64 -0.23
CA THR A 67 10.04 -6.00 -0.57
C THR A 67 9.75 -6.32 -2.04
N SER A 68 10.43 -7.33 -2.59
CA SER A 68 10.13 -7.86 -3.93
C SER A 68 8.72 -8.46 -4.06
N LEU A 69 8.08 -8.78 -2.93
CA LEU A 69 6.70 -9.24 -2.86
C LEU A 69 5.68 -8.08 -2.84
N GLY A 70 6.15 -6.83 -2.77
CA GLY A 70 5.29 -5.64 -2.75
C GLY A 70 4.84 -5.19 -1.35
N ASP A 71 5.36 -5.80 -0.28
CA ASP A 71 5.09 -5.38 1.10
C ASP A 71 5.93 -4.16 1.48
N LEU A 72 5.37 -3.28 2.33
CA LEU A 72 6.07 -2.14 2.92
C LEU A 72 6.43 -2.43 4.38
N HIS A 73 7.72 -2.45 4.67
CA HIS A 73 8.24 -2.61 6.02
C HIS A 73 8.68 -1.24 6.57
N ILE A 74 8.24 -0.92 7.77
CA ILE A 74 8.60 0.31 8.49
C ILE A 74 9.34 -0.09 9.76
N ARG A 75 10.64 0.21 9.83
CA ARG A 75 11.49 -0.09 10.98
C ARG A 75 11.39 0.99 12.05
N ASP A 76 11.63 0.58 13.30
CA ASP A 76 11.65 1.48 14.46
C ASP A 76 10.37 2.33 14.52
N VAL A 77 9.23 1.64 14.58
CA VAL A 77 7.91 2.27 14.61
C VAL A 77 7.79 3.17 15.83
N SER A 78 7.32 4.39 15.59
CA SER A 78 7.14 5.45 16.58
C SER A 78 5.69 5.92 16.63
N SER A 79 5.32 6.65 17.68
CA SER A 79 3.97 7.23 17.79
C SER A 79 3.64 8.19 16.63
N ALA A 80 4.64 8.78 15.98
CA ALA A 80 4.44 9.62 14.80
C ALA A 80 3.94 8.83 13.58
N ASP A 81 4.30 7.54 13.48
CA ASP A 81 3.88 6.68 12.38
C ASP A 81 2.37 6.38 12.44
N GLY A 82 1.72 6.57 13.61
CA GLY A 82 0.27 6.45 13.77
C GLY A 82 -0.54 7.56 13.10
N HIS A 83 0.10 8.68 12.78
CA HIS A 83 -0.53 9.79 12.04
C HIS A 83 -0.34 9.68 10.52
N MET A 84 0.39 8.67 10.05
CA MET A 84 0.64 8.45 8.63
C MET A 84 -0.36 7.46 8.04
N LYS A 85 -1.03 7.86 6.96
CA LYS A 85 -1.83 6.95 6.13
C LYS A 85 -1.00 6.44 4.98
N TYR A 86 -1.09 5.15 4.70
CA TYR A 86 -0.36 4.46 3.64
C TYR A 86 -1.33 3.87 2.62
N LYS A 87 -1.00 4.01 1.33
CA LYS A 87 -1.71 3.38 0.21
C LYS A 87 -0.70 2.66 -0.68
N CYS A 88 -1.05 1.48 -1.16
CA CYS A 88 -0.31 0.85 -2.25
C CYS A 88 -0.89 1.33 -3.59
N GLN A 89 -0.01 1.49 -4.57
CA GLN A 89 -0.36 1.67 -5.97
C GLN A 89 -0.13 0.34 -6.68
N ILE A 90 -1.16 -0.16 -7.34
CA ILE A 90 -1.12 -1.39 -8.10
C ILE A 90 -1.21 -1.14 -9.59
N ARG A 91 -0.68 -2.05 -10.40
CA ARG A 91 -0.87 -2.11 -11.85
C ARG A 91 -1.47 -3.46 -12.23
N ASP A 92 -2.60 -3.43 -12.93
CA ASP A 92 -3.15 -4.63 -13.55
C ASP A 92 -2.36 -4.94 -14.84
N ILE A 93 -1.83 -6.17 -14.93
CA ILE A 93 -0.94 -6.59 -16.04
C ILE A 93 -1.67 -6.84 -17.36
N VAL A 94 -2.98 -7.05 -17.31
CA VAL A 94 -3.82 -7.36 -18.49
C VAL A 94 -4.27 -6.07 -19.17
N THR A 95 -4.72 -5.11 -18.37
CA THR A 95 -5.28 -3.82 -18.83
C THR A 95 -4.25 -2.69 -18.82
N GLY A 96 -3.13 -2.87 -18.11
CA GLY A 96 -2.10 -1.85 -17.91
C GLY A 96 -2.51 -0.70 -16.98
N ARG A 97 -3.74 -0.70 -16.45
CA ARG A 97 -4.26 0.39 -15.62
C ARG A 97 -3.65 0.36 -14.22
N THR A 98 -3.35 1.54 -13.69
CA THR A 98 -2.92 1.72 -12.31
C THR A 98 -4.04 2.21 -11.42
N GLN A 99 -4.08 1.72 -10.19
CA GLN A 99 -5.08 2.10 -9.18
C GLN A 99 -4.44 2.18 -7.78
N TYR A 100 -5.02 3.00 -6.91
CA TYR A 100 -4.64 3.07 -5.50
C TYR A 100 -5.56 2.22 -4.64
N SER A 101 -5.01 1.66 -3.57
CA SER A 101 -5.78 1.01 -2.52
C SER A 101 -6.53 1.99 -1.63
N SER A 102 -7.41 1.44 -0.77
CA SER A 102 -7.80 2.14 0.46
C SER A 102 -6.57 2.41 1.35
N SER A 103 -6.66 3.44 2.18
CA SER A 103 -5.62 3.74 3.17
C SER A 103 -5.67 2.79 4.36
N GLY A 104 -4.50 2.37 4.83
CA GLY A 104 -4.30 1.83 6.17
C GLY A 104 -3.30 2.68 6.96
N HIS A 105 -3.16 2.40 8.25
CA HIS A 105 -2.15 3.05 9.10
C HIS A 105 -1.63 2.08 10.16
N VAL A 106 -0.53 2.46 10.80
CA VAL A 106 0.03 1.71 11.93
C VAL A 106 -0.63 2.20 13.21
N ILE A 107 -1.04 1.30 14.08
CA ILE A 107 -1.57 1.62 15.41
C ILE A 107 -0.48 1.21 16.41
N VAL A 108 -0.05 2.17 17.23
CA VAL A 108 1.09 2.06 18.16
C VAL A 108 0.64 2.29 19.59
#